data_AF-A0A210VQV4-F1
#
_entry.id   AF-A0A210VQV4-F1
#
_cell.length_a   1.000
_cell.length_b   1.000
_cell.length_c   1.000
_cell.angle_alpha   90.00
_cell.angle_beta   90.00
_cell.angle_gamma   90.00
#
_symmetry.space_group_name_H-M   'P 1'
#
loop_
_entity.id
_entity.type
_entity.pdbx_description
1 polymer ?
#
loop_
_entity_poly.entity_id
_entity_poly.type
_entity_poly.pdbx_seq_one_letter_code
_entity_poly.pdbx_strand_id
1 'polypeptide(L)'
;MTTLQHSMLEQIRKHAREVHEALPEASWADHVYAFALRVLSTTFGSDWLEHHVLASDDKSPFFRNLDAKAGDESLHRARVVDLAETILNLQEVPGLKNVLQEMSVGHIEDRFAELEVGKILALAGVKFNYVTPGGPRGSSYDLKIATPSGEVCADVKCRVESNLAPSKSSILNTLKAARTQLPEDEMGAFFLKFPQSWAPDGDINHLIPMLEQAAGEFLRGTGRVVAIVMYFNLVRPVANSIHVYNVYRQVLSSHHKFGNREVFVLPPDHQPFIAPRPNWIRLAEVCKLEPV
;
A
#
# COMPACT_ATOMS: atom_id res chain seq x y z
N MET A 1 -18.42 10.15 -13.59
CA MET A 1 -17.37 10.98 -12.95
C MET A 1 -18.01 12.25 -12.44
N THR A 2 -17.60 12.73 -11.28
CA THR A 2 -18.05 14.02 -10.74
C THR A 2 -17.33 15.18 -11.44
N THR A 3 -17.86 16.40 -11.37
CA THR A 3 -17.21 17.61 -11.93
C THR A 3 -15.79 17.81 -11.37
N LEU A 4 -15.59 17.50 -10.10
CA LEU A 4 -14.29 17.57 -9.43
C LEU A 4 -13.28 16.58 -10.05
N GLN A 5 -13.70 15.34 -10.32
CA GLN A 5 -12.86 14.33 -10.98
C GLN A 5 -12.47 14.75 -12.41
N HIS A 6 -13.34 15.48 -13.12
CA HIS A 6 -13.03 15.98 -14.44
C HIS A 6 -11.93 17.06 -14.39
N SER A 7 -12.10 18.06 -13.53
CA SER A 7 -11.11 19.14 -13.36
C SER A 7 -9.75 18.61 -12.91
N MET A 8 -9.72 17.65 -11.99
CA MET A 8 -8.49 17.00 -11.55
C MET A 8 -7.80 16.26 -12.72
N LEU A 9 -8.56 15.51 -13.53
CA LEU A 9 -8.00 14.79 -14.67
C LEU A 9 -7.42 15.75 -15.74
N GLU A 10 -8.06 16.90 -15.97
CA GLU A 10 -7.54 17.92 -16.88
C GLU A 10 -6.22 18.52 -16.38
N GLN A 11 -6.11 18.79 -15.08
CA GLN A 11 -4.86 19.25 -14.46
C GLN A 11 -3.75 18.20 -14.57
N ILE A 12 -4.07 16.93 -14.30
CA ILE A 12 -3.13 15.81 -14.44
C ILE A 12 -2.64 15.71 -15.90
N ARG A 13 -3.54 15.77 -16.88
CA ARG A 13 -3.18 15.75 -18.31
C ARG A 13 -2.32 16.94 -18.72
N LYS A 14 -2.60 18.13 -18.17
CA LYS A 14 -1.78 19.32 -18.39
C LYS A 14 -0.36 19.10 -17.88
N HIS A 15 -0.18 18.57 -16.68
CA HIS A 15 1.15 18.30 -16.13
C HIS A 15 1.90 17.22 -16.91
N ALA A 16 1.21 16.19 -17.40
CA ALA A 16 1.82 15.19 -18.27
C ALA A 16 2.34 15.80 -19.58
N ARG A 17 1.58 16.72 -20.21
CA ARG A 17 2.04 17.48 -21.40
C ARG A 17 3.28 18.31 -21.11
N GLU A 18 3.28 19.05 -20.01
CA GLU A 18 4.43 19.89 -19.61
C GLU A 18 5.69 19.04 -19.38
N VAL A 19 5.56 17.82 -18.84
CA VAL A 19 6.68 16.88 -18.69
C VAL A 19 7.19 16.40 -20.05
N HIS A 20 6.29 16.10 -20.98
CA HIS A 20 6.64 15.68 -22.34
C HIS A 20 7.37 16.79 -23.10
N GLU A 21 6.86 18.03 -23.02
CA GLU A 21 7.47 19.23 -23.62
C GLU A 21 8.86 19.54 -23.03
N ALA A 22 9.05 19.32 -21.73
CA ALA A 22 10.33 19.53 -21.07
C ALA A 22 11.38 18.46 -21.40
N LEU A 23 10.95 17.26 -21.84
CA LEU A 23 11.81 16.10 -22.09
C LEU A 23 11.47 15.42 -23.43
N PRO A 24 11.58 16.11 -24.58
CA PRO A 24 11.05 15.61 -25.86
C PRO A 24 11.69 14.30 -26.34
N GLU A 25 12.95 14.07 -26.00
CA GLU A 25 13.72 12.88 -26.42
C GLU A 25 13.69 11.74 -25.38
N ALA A 26 13.02 11.92 -24.25
CA ALA A 26 12.99 10.91 -23.19
C ALA A 26 12.05 9.75 -23.55
N SER A 27 12.35 8.56 -23.02
CA SER A 27 11.48 7.40 -23.24
C SER A 27 10.13 7.59 -22.54
N TRP A 28 9.12 6.84 -22.97
CA TRP A 28 7.81 6.84 -22.29
C TRP A 28 7.92 6.51 -20.79
N ALA A 29 8.80 5.56 -20.42
CA ALA A 29 9.03 5.22 -19.02
C ALA A 29 9.65 6.39 -18.23
N ASP A 30 10.53 7.17 -18.86
CA ASP A 30 11.11 8.37 -18.26
C ASP A 30 10.06 9.48 -18.09
N HIS A 31 9.13 9.67 -19.04
CA HIS A 31 8.01 10.61 -18.87
C HIS A 31 7.11 10.23 -17.70
N VAL A 32 6.76 8.94 -17.58
CA VAL A 32 5.93 8.44 -16.46
C VAL A 32 6.65 8.67 -15.13
N TYR A 33 7.94 8.35 -15.05
CA TYR A 33 8.73 8.55 -13.84
C TYR A 33 8.91 10.03 -13.50
N ALA A 34 9.25 10.89 -14.47
CA ALA A 34 9.35 12.34 -14.27
C ALA A 34 8.01 12.95 -13.82
N PHE A 35 6.89 12.46 -14.36
CA PHE A 35 5.57 12.90 -13.91
C PHE A 35 5.28 12.45 -12.47
N ALA A 36 5.64 11.22 -12.10
CA ALA A 36 5.55 10.75 -10.72
C ALA A 36 6.37 11.63 -9.76
N LEU A 37 7.63 11.95 -10.11
CA LEU A 37 8.48 12.85 -9.32
C LEU A 37 7.83 14.23 -9.13
N ARG A 38 7.16 14.76 -10.16
CA ARG A 38 6.45 16.04 -10.06
C ARG A 38 5.26 15.98 -9.10
N VAL A 39 4.48 14.89 -9.13
CA VAL A 39 3.39 14.66 -8.17
C VAL A 39 3.94 14.62 -6.74
N LEU A 40 5.02 13.88 -6.51
CA LEU A 40 5.65 13.79 -5.19
C LEU A 40 6.25 15.13 -4.74
N SER A 41 6.95 15.84 -5.62
CA SER A 41 7.49 17.18 -5.36
C SER A 41 6.40 18.18 -4.97
N THR A 42 5.25 18.15 -5.66
CA THR A 42 4.10 19.00 -5.33
C THR A 42 3.49 18.63 -3.97
N THR A 43 3.57 17.35 -3.58
CA THR A 43 2.97 16.84 -2.34
C THR A 43 3.86 17.08 -1.12
N PHE A 44 5.16 16.82 -1.25
CA PHE A 44 6.11 16.79 -0.14
C PHE A 44 7.18 17.89 -0.18
N GLY A 45 7.33 18.60 -1.30
CA GLY A 45 8.40 19.55 -1.54
C GLY A 45 9.63 18.93 -2.22
N SER A 46 10.45 19.79 -2.84
CA SER A 46 11.71 19.40 -3.50
C SER A 46 12.68 18.76 -2.52
N ASP A 47 12.83 19.33 -1.34
CA ASP A 47 13.84 18.90 -0.36
C ASP A 47 13.56 17.47 0.12
N TRP A 48 12.27 17.13 0.31
CA TRP A 48 11.85 15.77 0.66
C TRP A 48 12.16 14.80 -0.49
N LEU A 49 11.87 15.20 -1.73
CA LEU A 49 12.15 14.37 -2.91
C LEU A 49 13.66 14.10 -3.06
N GLU A 50 14.46 15.14 -2.89
CA GLU A 50 15.93 15.03 -2.90
C GLU A 50 16.41 14.06 -1.83
N HIS A 51 15.94 14.17 -0.59
CA HIS A 51 16.42 13.33 0.51
C HIS A 51 15.92 11.89 0.48
N HIS A 52 14.67 11.64 0.09
CA HIS A 52 14.04 10.33 0.24
C HIS A 52 13.93 9.53 -1.05
N VAL A 53 13.97 10.20 -2.22
CA VAL A 53 13.77 9.56 -3.52
C VAL A 53 15.01 9.65 -4.40
N LEU A 54 15.66 10.81 -4.46
CA LEU A 54 16.77 11.05 -5.40
C LEU A 54 18.17 10.89 -4.77
N ALA A 55 18.30 11.04 -3.46
CA ALA A 55 19.57 10.90 -2.75
C ALA A 55 20.15 9.50 -2.99
N SER A 56 21.48 9.44 -3.14
CA SER A 56 22.23 8.19 -3.29
C SER A 56 22.89 7.76 -1.99
N ASP A 57 22.59 8.40 -0.86
CA ASP A 57 23.22 8.09 0.42
C ASP A 57 22.40 7.09 1.25
N ASP A 58 23.09 6.39 2.16
CA ASP A 58 22.57 5.29 2.99
C ASP A 58 21.45 5.68 3.98
N LYS A 59 20.98 6.92 3.93
CA LYS A 59 20.09 7.49 4.94
C LYS A 59 18.61 7.17 4.72
N SER A 60 18.21 6.73 3.52
CA SER A 60 16.81 6.37 3.23
C SER A 60 16.69 5.25 2.19
N PRO A 61 16.99 3.98 2.55
CA PRO A 61 17.05 2.87 1.60
C PRO A 61 15.68 2.39 1.09
N PHE A 62 14.56 2.95 1.58
CA PHE A 62 13.24 2.40 1.26
C PHE A 62 12.91 2.49 -0.24
N PHE A 63 13.16 3.65 -0.86
CA PHE A 63 12.95 3.79 -2.30
C PHE A 63 14.15 3.32 -3.12
N ARG A 64 15.37 3.30 -2.57
CA ARG A 64 16.59 2.88 -3.26
C ARG A 64 17.26 1.76 -2.49
N ASN A 65 17.29 0.55 -3.05
CA ASN A 65 17.95 -0.56 -2.40
C ASN A 65 19.46 -0.48 -2.70
N LEU A 66 20.20 0.21 -1.83
CA LEU A 66 21.60 0.54 -2.04
C LEU A 66 22.53 -0.68 -2.20
N ASP A 67 22.06 -1.87 -1.76
CA ASP A 67 22.78 -3.14 -1.90
C ASP A 67 22.46 -3.91 -3.21
N ALA A 68 21.61 -3.38 -4.09
CA ALA A 68 21.05 -4.15 -5.19
C ALA A 68 21.85 -4.10 -6.50
N LYS A 69 21.98 -5.27 -7.13
CA LYS A 69 22.54 -5.49 -8.48
C LYS A 69 21.64 -4.86 -9.57
N ALA A 70 22.10 -4.88 -10.83
CA ALA A 70 21.29 -4.49 -11.99
C ALA A 70 19.84 -5.02 -11.90
N GLY A 71 18.85 -4.12 -11.87
CA GLY A 71 17.45 -4.41 -11.57
C GLY A 71 16.81 -3.51 -10.51
N ASP A 72 17.61 -2.81 -9.69
CA ASP A 72 17.11 -1.92 -8.63
C ASP A 72 16.42 -0.65 -9.13
N GLU A 73 16.95 -0.04 -10.19
CA GLU A 73 16.38 1.19 -10.74
C GLU A 73 14.91 0.99 -11.17
N SER A 74 14.61 -0.19 -11.72
CA SER A 74 13.25 -0.61 -12.09
C SER A 74 12.32 -0.69 -10.87
N LEU A 75 12.80 -1.26 -9.76
CA LEU A 75 12.05 -1.37 -8.51
C LEU A 75 11.82 0.02 -7.90
N HIS A 76 12.86 0.83 -7.86
CA HIS A 76 12.79 2.23 -7.42
C HIS A 76 11.73 3.01 -8.20
N ARG A 77 11.84 3.02 -9.54
CA ARG A 77 10.90 3.72 -10.42
C ARG A 77 9.47 3.20 -10.21
N ALA A 78 9.30 1.88 -10.10
CA ALA A 78 8.00 1.28 -9.85
C ALA A 78 7.38 1.75 -8.52
N ARG A 79 8.15 1.78 -7.43
CA ARG A 79 7.67 2.27 -6.11
C ARG A 79 7.32 3.75 -6.13
N VAL A 80 8.12 4.57 -6.80
CA VAL A 80 7.87 6.02 -6.95
C VAL A 80 6.60 6.28 -7.74
N VAL A 81 6.42 5.59 -8.87
CA VAL A 81 5.20 5.66 -9.67
C VAL A 81 4.01 5.16 -8.87
N ASP A 82 4.15 4.06 -8.13
CA ASP A 82 3.05 3.51 -7.32
C ASP A 82 2.62 4.45 -6.20
N LEU A 83 3.56 5.11 -5.54
CA LEU A 83 3.26 6.14 -4.53
C LEU A 83 2.47 7.28 -5.15
N ALA A 84 2.97 7.84 -6.26
CA ALA A 84 2.34 8.97 -6.93
C ALA A 84 0.91 8.64 -7.39
N GLU A 85 0.71 7.47 -8.02
CA GLU A 85 -0.61 6.99 -8.41
C GLU A 85 -1.52 6.79 -7.19
N THR A 86 -1.01 6.20 -6.12
CA THR A 86 -1.80 5.97 -4.91
C THR A 86 -2.26 7.28 -4.27
N ILE A 87 -1.37 8.27 -4.16
CA ILE A 87 -1.71 9.59 -3.62
C ILE A 87 -2.81 10.24 -4.46
N LEU A 88 -2.68 10.26 -5.79
CA LEU A 88 -3.67 10.86 -6.69
C LEU A 88 -5.05 10.18 -6.59
N ASN A 89 -5.08 8.86 -6.48
CA ASN A 89 -6.34 8.12 -6.46
C ASN A 89 -7.03 8.14 -5.10
N LEU A 90 -6.30 8.38 -4.02
CA LEU A 90 -6.85 8.39 -2.65
C LEU A 90 -7.13 9.80 -2.11
N GLN A 91 -6.98 10.87 -2.90
CA GLN A 91 -7.11 12.27 -2.44
C GLN A 91 -8.40 12.57 -1.67
N GLU A 92 -9.50 11.92 -2.06
CA GLU A 92 -10.81 12.10 -1.44
C GLU A 92 -11.05 11.21 -0.21
N VAL A 93 -10.10 10.33 0.13
CA VAL A 93 -10.21 9.45 1.30
C VAL A 93 -9.93 10.27 2.56
N PRO A 94 -10.89 10.36 3.51
CA PRO A 94 -10.71 11.08 4.76
C PRO A 94 -9.47 10.59 5.52
N GLY A 95 -8.72 11.53 6.09
CA GLY A 95 -7.52 11.27 6.88
C GLY A 95 -6.23 11.09 6.09
N LEU A 96 -6.27 11.00 4.74
CA LEU A 96 -5.06 10.85 3.91
C LEU A 96 -4.01 11.93 4.21
N LYS A 97 -4.42 13.18 4.39
CA LYS A 97 -3.50 14.29 4.68
C LYS A 97 -2.59 14.03 5.88
N ASN A 98 -3.09 13.34 6.90
CA ASN A 98 -2.32 13.04 8.09
C ASN A 98 -1.28 11.94 7.82
N VAL A 99 -1.64 10.93 7.01
CA VAL A 99 -0.69 9.92 6.51
C VAL A 99 0.44 10.57 5.71
N LEU A 100 0.11 11.51 4.83
CA LEU A 100 1.09 12.25 4.02
C LEU A 100 1.95 13.19 4.88
N GLN A 101 1.38 13.83 5.90
CA GLN A 101 2.13 14.65 6.84
C GLN A 101 3.16 13.81 7.62
N GLU A 102 2.77 12.65 8.16
CA GLU A 102 3.69 11.76 8.86
C GLU A 102 4.79 11.22 7.92
N MET A 103 4.45 10.93 6.67
CA MET A 103 5.44 10.57 5.65
C MET A 103 6.40 11.74 5.35
N SER A 104 5.93 12.99 5.36
CA SER A 104 6.77 14.16 5.13
C SER A 104 7.84 14.39 6.20
N VAL A 105 7.61 13.90 7.42
CA VAL A 105 8.56 14.02 8.55
C VAL A 105 9.45 12.77 8.74
N GLY A 106 9.36 11.80 7.82
CA GLY A 106 10.30 10.67 7.75
C GLY A 106 9.72 9.29 8.09
N HIS A 107 8.42 9.16 8.37
CA HIS A 107 7.77 7.85 8.59
C HIS A 107 7.45 7.14 7.25
N ILE A 108 8.47 6.93 6.41
CA ILE A 108 8.28 6.54 5.01
C ILE A 108 7.67 5.14 4.87
N GLU A 109 8.34 4.11 5.38
CA GLU A 109 7.97 2.72 5.12
C GLU A 109 6.62 2.34 5.72
N ASP A 110 6.36 2.76 6.96
CA ASP A 110 5.10 2.48 7.65
C ASP A 110 3.92 3.19 6.96
N ARG A 111 4.06 4.48 6.64
CA ARG A 111 2.99 5.21 5.93
C ARG A 111 2.82 4.73 4.50
N PHE A 112 3.88 4.26 3.84
CA PHE A 112 3.77 3.64 2.52
C PHE A 112 2.95 2.35 2.57
N ALA A 113 3.15 1.50 3.58
CA ALA A 113 2.33 0.30 3.78
C ALA A 113 0.85 0.64 4.00
N GLU A 114 0.53 1.70 4.74
CA GLU A 114 -0.85 2.18 4.89
C GLU A 114 -1.47 2.66 3.58
N LEU A 115 -0.69 3.36 2.74
CA LEU A 115 -1.12 3.78 1.41
C LEU A 115 -1.38 2.56 0.51
N GLU A 116 -0.54 1.53 0.56
CA GLU A 116 -0.77 0.28 -0.17
C GLU A 116 -2.05 -0.43 0.28
N VAL A 117 -2.30 -0.51 1.59
CA VAL A 117 -3.56 -1.08 2.12
C VAL A 117 -4.75 -0.27 1.64
N GLY A 118 -4.67 1.06 1.67
CA GLY A 118 -5.70 1.94 1.13
C GLY A 118 -5.94 1.72 -0.37
N LYS A 119 -4.88 1.54 -1.15
CA LYS A 119 -4.97 1.15 -2.57
C LYS A 119 -5.67 -0.19 -2.75
N ILE A 120 -5.30 -1.23 -1.99
CA ILE A 120 -5.95 -2.55 -2.05
C ILE A 120 -7.45 -2.43 -1.76
N LEU A 121 -7.82 -1.71 -0.70
CA LEU A 121 -9.22 -1.46 -0.33
C LEU A 121 -9.98 -0.68 -1.41
N ALA A 122 -9.40 0.39 -1.95
CA ALA A 122 -10.00 1.18 -3.01
C ALA A 122 -10.20 0.39 -4.30
N LEU A 123 -9.22 -0.42 -4.70
CA LEU A 123 -9.30 -1.31 -5.85
C LEU A 123 -10.34 -2.42 -5.64
N ALA A 124 -10.51 -2.92 -4.41
CA ALA A 124 -11.60 -3.81 -4.03
C ALA A 124 -12.96 -3.10 -3.88
N GLY A 125 -12.99 -1.76 -3.88
CA GLY A 125 -14.19 -0.94 -3.69
C GLY A 125 -14.75 -0.94 -2.28
N VAL A 126 -13.89 -1.29 -1.34
CA VAL A 126 -14.20 -1.22 0.07
C VAL A 126 -14.06 0.24 0.49
N LYS A 127 -15.08 0.78 1.15
CA LYS A 127 -15.04 2.13 1.71
C LYS A 127 -14.22 2.10 2.99
N PHE A 128 -13.32 3.07 3.14
CA PHE A 128 -12.50 3.19 4.33
C PHE A 128 -12.10 4.66 4.56
N ASN A 129 -11.64 4.96 5.77
CA ASN A 129 -11.02 6.22 6.14
C ASN A 129 -9.69 5.92 6.83
N TYR A 130 -8.69 6.79 6.63
CA TYR A 130 -7.51 6.82 7.49
C TYR A 130 -7.84 7.47 8.83
N VAL A 131 -7.24 6.95 9.90
CA VAL A 131 -7.41 7.46 11.26
C VAL A 131 -6.11 8.06 11.74
N THR A 132 -6.20 9.22 12.37
CA THR A 132 -5.05 9.86 13.01
C THR A 132 -4.88 9.26 14.41
N PRO A 133 -3.75 8.60 14.69
CA PRO A 133 -3.48 8.09 16.02
C PRO A 133 -3.38 9.27 16.98
N GLY A 134 -4.29 9.36 17.95
CA GLY A 134 -4.32 10.48 18.89
C GLY A 134 -4.81 10.13 20.29
N GLY A 135 -5.14 8.86 20.52
CA GLY A 135 -5.74 8.40 21.78
C GLY A 135 -4.82 7.51 22.62
N PRO A 136 -5.24 7.18 23.86
CA PRO A 136 -4.62 6.13 24.66
C PRO A 136 -4.61 4.78 23.92
N ARG A 137 -3.87 3.79 24.45
CA ARG A 137 -3.86 2.41 23.92
C ARG A 137 -5.31 1.91 23.70
N GLY A 138 -5.55 1.26 22.56
CA GLY A 138 -6.88 0.86 22.11
C GLY A 138 -7.55 1.83 21.14
N SER A 139 -6.91 2.96 20.80
CA SER A 139 -7.40 3.93 19.80
C SER A 139 -6.31 4.32 18.79
N SER A 140 -5.28 3.49 18.64
CA SER A 140 -4.09 3.76 17.81
C SER A 140 -4.05 2.80 16.62
N TYR A 141 -5.12 2.79 15.82
CA TYR A 141 -5.23 2.01 14.59
C TYR A 141 -5.22 2.94 13.37
N ASP A 142 -4.88 2.42 12.21
CA ASP A 142 -4.57 3.23 11.03
C ASP A 142 -5.79 3.47 10.12
N LEU A 143 -6.75 2.54 10.07
CA LEU A 143 -7.92 2.65 9.21
C LEU A 143 -9.24 2.28 9.91
N LYS A 144 -10.33 2.91 9.48
CA LYS A 144 -11.70 2.40 9.65
C LYS A 144 -12.22 1.86 8.34
N ILE A 145 -12.64 0.60 8.32
CA ILE A 145 -13.12 -0.09 7.13
C ILE A 145 -14.61 -0.38 7.28
N ALA A 146 -15.42 0.04 6.31
CA ALA A 146 -16.83 -0.25 6.29
C ALA A 146 -17.09 -1.65 5.70
N THR A 147 -17.76 -2.52 6.46
CA THR A 147 -18.17 -3.86 6.03
C THR A 147 -19.69 -4.01 6.16
N PRO A 148 -20.30 -5.03 5.52
CA PRO A 148 -21.71 -5.35 5.74
C PRO A 148 -22.07 -5.65 7.20
N SER A 149 -21.08 -6.06 8.01
CA SER A 149 -21.27 -6.39 9.43
C SER A 149 -21.02 -5.20 10.37
N GLY A 150 -20.60 -4.04 9.84
CA GLY A 150 -20.27 -2.84 10.62
C GLY A 150 -18.87 -2.30 10.32
N GLU A 151 -18.40 -1.37 11.14
CA GLU A 151 -17.05 -0.80 11.03
C GLU A 151 -16.00 -1.72 11.64
N VAL A 152 -14.86 -1.87 10.96
CA VAL A 152 -13.70 -2.60 11.43
C VAL A 152 -12.53 -1.63 11.60
N CYS A 153 -11.96 -1.58 12.81
CA CYS A 153 -10.72 -0.87 13.10
C CYS A 153 -9.54 -1.71 12.63
N ALA A 154 -8.74 -1.20 11.70
CA ALA A 154 -7.64 -1.92 11.10
C ALA A 154 -6.30 -1.27 11.43
N ASP A 155 -5.34 -2.11 11.78
CA ASP A 155 -3.95 -1.72 12.05
C ASP A 155 -3.04 -2.35 10.99
N VAL A 156 -2.15 -1.55 10.42
CA VAL A 156 -1.19 -1.96 9.39
C VAL A 156 0.15 -2.21 10.06
N LYS A 157 0.76 -3.33 9.71
CA LYS A 157 2.09 -3.69 10.15
C LYS A 157 2.94 -4.02 8.95
N CYS A 158 4.00 -3.25 8.79
CA CYS A 158 5.04 -3.54 7.84
C CYS A 158 6.14 -4.37 8.51
N ARG A 159 6.63 -5.39 7.81
CA ARG A 159 7.94 -5.96 8.10
C ARG A 159 8.93 -5.28 7.19
N VAL A 160 9.88 -4.57 7.79
CA VAL A 160 11.00 -3.92 7.09
C VAL A 160 11.60 -4.88 6.09
N GLU A 161 11.81 -4.41 4.86
CA GLU A 161 12.58 -5.08 3.80
C GLU A 161 14.00 -5.36 4.34
N SER A 162 14.13 -6.47 5.05
CA SER A 162 15.32 -6.89 5.79
C SER A 162 15.65 -8.32 5.40
N ASN A 163 16.91 -8.71 5.57
CA ASN A 163 17.40 -10.07 5.29
C ASN A 163 16.87 -11.13 6.28
N LEU A 164 15.81 -10.83 7.04
CA LEU A 164 15.21 -11.75 7.99
C LEU A 164 14.44 -12.83 7.23
N ALA A 165 14.80 -14.08 7.49
CA ALA A 165 14.07 -15.23 6.95
C ALA A 165 12.62 -15.26 7.47
N PRO A 166 11.66 -15.73 6.65
CA PRO A 166 10.28 -15.96 7.08
C PRO A 166 10.20 -16.81 8.35
N SER A 167 9.45 -16.35 9.35
CA SER A 167 9.32 -17.06 10.63
C SER A 167 7.92 -16.91 11.24
N LYS A 168 7.28 -18.06 11.49
CA LYS A 168 5.96 -18.15 12.15
C LYS A 168 5.95 -17.45 13.51
N SER A 169 6.97 -17.69 14.35
CA SER A 169 7.04 -17.13 15.70
C SER A 169 7.22 -15.61 15.67
N SER A 170 8.00 -15.12 14.72
CA SER A 170 8.17 -13.68 14.49
C SER A 170 6.82 -13.03 14.17
N ILE A 171 6.07 -13.56 13.19
CA ILE A 171 4.75 -13.05 12.79
C ILE A 171 3.78 -13.04 13.97
N LEU A 172 3.72 -14.15 14.71
CA LEU A 172 2.87 -14.29 15.88
C LEU A 172 3.21 -13.25 16.97
N ASN A 173 4.49 -12.99 17.19
CA ASN A 173 4.93 -11.99 18.17
C ASN A 173 4.54 -10.57 17.75
N THR A 174 4.62 -10.23 16.46
CA THR A 174 4.12 -8.94 15.94
C THR A 174 2.63 -8.78 16.20
N LEU A 175 1.82 -9.78 15.85
CA LEU A 175 0.38 -9.74 16.07
C LEU A 175 0.02 -9.62 17.56
N LYS A 176 0.70 -10.39 18.42
CA LYS A 176 0.51 -10.32 19.88
C LYS A 176 0.83 -8.94 20.45
N ALA A 177 1.92 -8.32 20.00
CA ALA A 177 2.31 -6.98 20.42
C ALA A 177 1.31 -5.92 19.94
N ALA A 178 0.91 -5.99 18.66
CA ALA A 178 -0.01 -5.05 18.04
C ALA A 178 -1.45 -5.18 18.53
N ARG A 179 -1.85 -6.32 19.10
CA ARG A 179 -3.22 -6.57 19.61
C ARG A 179 -3.79 -5.45 20.48
N THR A 180 -2.94 -4.79 21.28
CA THR A 180 -3.35 -3.72 22.20
C THR A 180 -3.57 -2.35 21.53
N GLN A 181 -3.22 -2.22 20.25
CA GLN A 181 -3.49 -1.03 19.45
C GLN A 181 -4.96 -0.97 19.00
N LEU A 182 -5.59 -2.15 18.86
CA LEU A 182 -7.00 -2.29 18.49
C LEU A 182 -7.93 -2.16 19.72
N PRO A 183 -9.09 -1.50 19.57
CA PRO A 183 -10.11 -1.40 20.62
C PRO A 183 -10.59 -2.77 21.09
N GLU A 184 -10.92 -2.87 22.38
CA GLU A 184 -11.33 -4.16 22.96
C GLU A 184 -12.76 -4.56 22.55
N ASP A 185 -13.62 -3.56 22.32
CA ASP A 185 -15.07 -3.71 22.15
C ASP A 185 -15.56 -3.41 20.73
N GLU A 186 -14.65 -3.24 19.78
CA GLU A 186 -14.97 -3.07 18.35
C GLU A 186 -14.27 -4.13 17.51
N MET A 187 -14.78 -4.37 16.30
CA MET A 187 -14.17 -5.33 15.38
C MET A 187 -12.78 -4.85 14.96
N GLY A 188 -11.78 -5.69 15.17
CA GLY A 188 -10.40 -5.43 14.81
C GLY A 188 -9.94 -6.22 13.59
N ALA A 189 -9.05 -5.66 12.76
CA ALA A 189 -8.34 -6.40 11.73
C ALA A 189 -6.86 -5.99 11.67
N PHE A 190 -6.02 -6.87 11.14
CA PHE A 190 -4.63 -6.56 10.83
C PHE A 190 -4.37 -6.69 9.34
N PHE A 191 -3.56 -5.76 8.80
CA PHE A 191 -2.93 -5.90 7.49
C PHE A 191 -1.43 -6.06 7.70
N LEU A 192 -0.89 -7.22 7.31
CA LEU A 192 0.53 -7.54 7.42
C LEU A 192 1.17 -7.47 6.03
N LYS A 193 2.04 -6.48 5.83
CA LYS A 193 2.90 -6.43 4.65
C LYS A 193 4.13 -7.30 4.87
N PHE A 194 4.45 -8.12 3.87
CA PHE A 194 5.66 -8.92 3.82
C PHE A 194 6.65 -8.41 2.77
N PRO A 195 7.97 -8.55 3.04
CA PRO A 195 9.02 -8.20 2.10
C PRO A 195 8.88 -8.94 0.77
N GLN A 196 9.16 -8.27 -0.35
CA GLN A 196 9.25 -8.97 -1.64
C GLN A 196 10.36 -10.04 -1.63
N SER A 197 11.41 -9.84 -0.84
CA SER A 197 12.54 -10.78 -0.72
C SER A 197 12.14 -12.18 -0.22
N TRP A 198 10.98 -12.33 0.42
CA TRP A 198 10.45 -13.63 0.84
C TRP A 198 9.86 -14.45 -0.31
N ALA A 199 9.50 -13.78 -1.40
CA ALA A 199 8.94 -14.34 -2.63
C ALA A 199 9.59 -13.67 -3.87
N PRO A 200 10.90 -13.87 -4.08
CA PRO A 200 11.67 -13.12 -5.09
C PRO A 200 11.21 -13.41 -6.54
N ASP A 201 10.66 -14.60 -6.79
CA ASP A 201 10.04 -15.01 -8.05
C ASP A 201 8.55 -14.62 -8.15
N GLY A 202 8.00 -14.05 -7.07
CA GLY A 202 6.60 -13.71 -6.92
C GLY A 202 5.68 -14.89 -6.60
N ASP A 203 6.23 -16.09 -6.37
CA ASP A 203 5.45 -17.21 -5.86
C ASP A 203 5.38 -17.11 -4.33
N ILE A 204 4.17 -17.03 -3.78
CA ILE A 204 3.95 -16.99 -2.33
C ILE A 204 3.43 -18.33 -1.78
N ASN A 205 3.19 -19.33 -2.63
CA ASN A 205 2.48 -20.55 -2.25
C ASN A 205 3.22 -21.35 -1.16
N HIS A 206 4.56 -21.35 -1.18
CA HIS A 206 5.36 -21.99 -0.13
C HIS A 206 5.25 -21.29 1.23
N LEU A 207 4.89 -20.01 1.27
CA LEU A 207 4.73 -19.24 2.49
C LEU A 207 3.33 -19.40 3.09
N ILE A 208 2.29 -19.60 2.26
CA ILE A 208 0.88 -19.61 2.68
C ILE A 208 0.63 -20.51 3.91
N PRO A 209 1.08 -21.78 3.97
CA PRO A 209 0.80 -22.63 5.13
C PRO A 209 1.36 -22.07 6.44
N MET A 210 2.56 -21.50 6.42
CA MET A 210 3.18 -20.89 7.60
C MET A 210 2.44 -19.62 8.03
N LEU A 211 2.10 -18.78 7.06
CA LEU A 211 1.37 -17.53 7.26
C LEU A 211 -0.02 -17.78 7.87
N GLU A 212 -0.78 -18.72 7.31
CA GLU A 212 -2.09 -19.12 7.82
C GLU A 212 -2.00 -19.78 9.21
N GLN A 213 -0.97 -20.59 9.45
CA GLN A 213 -0.76 -21.19 10.77
C GLN A 213 -0.50 -20.12 11.84
N ALA A 214 0.33 -19.10 11.53
CA ALA A 214 0.58 -17.98 12.45
C ALA A 214 -0.71 -17.18 12.72
N ALA A 215 -1.43 -16.82 11.67
CA ALA A 215 -2.68 -16.07 11.77
C ALA A 215 -3.75 -16.84 12.56
N GLY A 216 -3.97 -18.12 12.24
CA GLY A 216 -4.94 -18.97 12.93
C GLY A 216 -4.59 -19.20 14.41
N GLU A 217 -3.30 -19.37 14.74
CA GLU A 217 -2.84 -19.46 16.13
C GLU A 217 -3.12 -18.18 16.91
N PHE A 218 -2.88 -17.01 16.30
CA PHE A 218 -3.22 -15.73 16.91
C PHE A 218 -4.73 -15.55 17.10
N LEU A 219 -5.53 -15.81 16.06
CA LEU A 219 -6.98 -15.59 16.07
C LEU A 219 -7.70 -16.45 17.12
N ARG A 220 -7.23 -17.69 17.38
CA ARG A 220 -7.75 -18.51 18.49
C ARG A 220 -7.53 -17.88 19.87
N GLY A 221 -6.53 -17.00 20.02
CA GLY A 221 -6.18 -16.35 21.27
C GLY A 221 -6.85 -14.99 21.49
N THR A 222 -7.80 -14.57 20.65
CA THR A 222 -8.43 -13.26 20.74
C THR A 222 -9.87 -13.25 20.23
N GLY A 223 -10.79 -12.65 20.99
CA GLY A 223 -12.17 -12.42 20.56
C GLY A 223 -12.40 -11.10 19.82
N ARG A 224 -11.41 -10.19 19.79
CA ARG A 224 -11.57 -8.83 19.21
C ARG A 224 -11.23 -8.74 17.72
N VAL A 225 -10.41 -9.66 17.20
CA VAL A 225 -9.92 -9.60 15.83
C VAL A 225 -10.76 -10.50 14.94
N VAL A 226 -11.33 -9.94 13.88
CA VAL A 226 -12.23 -10.63 12.96
C VAL A 226 -11.52 -11.15 11.71
N ALA A 227 -10.41 -10.50 11.31
CA ALA A 227 -9.65 -10.88 10.12
C ALA A 227 -8.16 -10.49 10.24
N ILE A 228 -7.31 -11.26 9.57
CA ILE A 228 -5.93 -10.88 9.25
C ILE A 228 -5.76 -10.97 7.74
N VAL A 229 -5.35 -9.86 7.12
CA VAL A 229 -4.95 -9.80 5.72
C VAL A 229 -3.43 -9.78 5.66
N MET A 230 -2.87 -10.70 4.89
CA MET A 230 -1.43 -10.86 4.67
C MET A 230 -1.17 -10.55 3.22
N TYR A 231 -0.25 -9.63 2.92
CA TYR A 231 -0.04 -9.21 1.54
C TYR A 231 1.43 -8.94 1.19
N PHE A 232 1.70 -9.02 -0.10
CA PHE A 232 2.98 -8.74 -0.73
C PHE A 232 2.75 -7.70 -1.83
N ASN A 233 3.66 -6.73 -1.93
CA ASN A 233 3.79 -5.86 -3.08
C ASN A 233 4.94 -6.40 -3.94
N LEU A 234 4.61 -7.04 -5.05
CA LEU A 234 5.56 -7.73 -5.90
C LEU A 234 5.78 -6.91 -7.16
N VAL A 235 7.03 -6.55 -7.43
CA VAL A 235 7.44 -5.92 -8.68
C VAL A 235 8.10 -6.96 -9.56
N ARG A 236 7.50 -7.26 -10.71
CA ARG A 236 8.00 -8.25 -11.66
C ARG A 236 8.19 -7.68 -13.05
N PRO A 237 9.30 -8.02 -13.74
CA PRO A 237 9.43 -7.77 -15.17
C PRO A 237 8.49 -8.72 -15.94
N VAL A 238 7.73 -8.18 -16.90
CA VAL A 238 6.86 -8.94 -17.81
C VAL A 238 7.00 -8.37 -19.21
N ALA A 239 7.46 -9.15 -20.19
CA ALA A 239 7.48 -8.76 -21.61
C ALA A 239 7.97 -7.31 -21.89
N ASN A 240 9.08 -6.90 -21.27
CA ASN A 240 9.71 -5.57 -21.35
C ASN A 240 9.01 -4.44 -20.58
N SER A 241 7.98 -4.72 -19.79
CA SER A 241 7.41 -3.79 -18.81
C SER A 241 7.70 -4.25 -17.39
N ILE A 242 7.50 -3.35 -16.43
CA ILE A 242 7.52 -3.65 -15.00
C ILE A 242 6.08 -3.58 -14.52
N HIS A 243 5.62 -4.63 -13.86
CA HIS A 243 4.30 -4.70 -13.27
C HIS A 243 4.43 -4.77 -11.75
N VAL A 244 3.57 -4.00 -11.08
CA VAL A 244 3.41 -4.02 -9.62
C VAL A 244 2.12 -4.77 -9.30
N TYR A 245 2.24 -5.83 -8.51
CA TYR A 245 1.14 -6.71 -8.10
C TYR A 245 0.97 -6.64 -6.60
N ASN A 246 -0.26 -6.48 -6.12
CA ASN A 246 -0.60 -6.69 -4.72
C ASN A 246 -1.23 -8.06 -4.58
N VAL A 247 -0.49 -9.03 -4.04
CA VAL A 247 -1.00 -10.37 -3.75
C VAL A 247 -1.36 -10.44 -2.29
N TYR A 248 -2.55 -10.92 -1.96
CA TYR A 248 -2.97 -11.04 -0.56
C TYR A 248 -3.68 -12.35 -0.25
N ARG A 249 -3.71 -12.68 1.04
CA ARG A 249 -4.43 -13.78 1.65
C ARG A 249 -5.12 -13.29 2.91
N GLN A 250 -6.43 -13.55 3.04
CA GLN A 250 -7.19 -13.20 4.23
C GLN A 250 -7.52 -14.46 5.04
N VAL A 251 -7.26 -14.41 6.35
CA VAL A 251 -7.65 -15.44 7.32
C VAL A 251 -8.68 -14.85 8.26
N LEU A 252 -9.82 -15.52 8.35
CA LEU A 252 -10.96 -15.07 9.13
C LEU A 252 -11.00 -15.70 10.51
N SER A 253 -11.54 -14.97 11.48
CA SER A 253 -11.78 -15.50 12.82
C SER A 253 -13.19 -16.07 12.91
N SER A 254 -13.30 -17.35 13.24
CA SER A 254 -14.56 -17.98 13.64
C SER A 254 -14.86 -17.83 15.15
N HIS A 255 -13.97 -17.18 15.91
CA HIS A 255 -14.02 -17.10 17.38
C HIS A 255 -14.20 -15.67 17.91
N HIS A 256 -14.56 -14.72 17.04
CA HIS A 256 -14.74 -13.33 17.47
C HIS A 256 -16.05 -13.13 18.27
N LYS A 257 -16.09 -12.11 19.13
CA LYS A 257 -17.26 -11.83 20.00
C LYS A 257 -18.42 -11.09 19.33
N PHE A 258 -18.29 -10.74 18.05
CA PHE A 258 -19.23 -9.87 17.31
C PHE A 258 -20.30 -10.64 16.51
N GLY A 259 -20.63 -11.86 16.94
CA GLY A 259 -21.64 -12.73 16.30
C GLY A 259 -21.03 -13.96 15.63
N ASN A 260 -21.86 -14.68 14.86
CA ASN A 260 -21.53 -16.00 14.30
C ASN A 260 -21.20 -15.98 12.80
N ARG A 261 -21.09 -14.78 12.19
CA ARG A 261 -20.83 -14.63 10.76
C ARG A 261 -19.39 -14.21 10.54
N GLU A 262 -18.77 -14.77 9.52
CA GLU A 262 -17.50 -14.30 9.00
C GLU A 262 -17.58 -12.82 8.59
N VAL A 263 -16.57 -12.04 8.99
CA VAL A 263 -16.47 -10.61 8.66
C VAL A 263 -15.33 -10.40 7.68
N PHE A 264 -15.70 -10.21 6.42
CA PHE A 264 -14.75 -9.95 5.34
C PHE A 264 -14.37 -8.46 5.31
N VAL A 265 -13.07 -8.16 5.39
CA VAL A 265 -12.54 -6.80 5.16
C VAL A 265 -12.14 -6.58 3.70
N LEU A 266 -11.85 -7.66 2.98
CA LEU A 266 -11.75 -7.71 1.53
C LEU A 266 -12.71 -8.78 0.98
N PRO A 267 -13.26 -8.63 -0.23
CA PRO A 267 -14.16 -9.61 -0.82
C PRO A 267 -13.56 -11.04 -0.90
N PRO A 268 -14.38 -12.09 -0.66
CA PRO A 268 -13.93 -13.50 -0.62
C PRO A 268 -13.37 -14.01 -1.95
N ASP A 269 -13.99 -13.60 -3.06
CA ASP A 269 -13.73 -14.15 -4.39
C ASP A 269 -12.70 -13.35 -5.18
N HIS A 270 -11.96 -12.45 -4.52
CA HIS A 270 -10.99 -11.66 -5.23
C HIS A 270 -9.76 -12.49 -5.59
N GLN A 271 -9.40 -12.44 -6.87
CA GLN A 271 -8.14 -12.97 -7.33
C GLN A 271 -6.98 -12.24 -6.64
N PRO A 272 -5.83 -12.92 -6.47
CA PRO A 272 -4.61 -12.31 -5.95
C PRO A 272 -4.11 -11.13 -6.81
N PHE A 273 -4.71 -10.90 -7.97
CA PHE A 273 -4.49 -9.73 -8.79
C PHE A 273 -5.76 -8.89 -8.86
N ILE A 274 -5.75 -7.72 -8.23
CA ILE A 274 -6.81 -6.74 -8.41
C ILE A 274 -6.43 -5.86 -9.59
N ALA A 275 -7.07 -6.11 -10.73
CA ALA A 275 -6.96 -5.21 -11.88
C ALA A 275 -7.39 -3.80 -11.44
N PRO A 276 -6.66 -2.74 -11.84
CA PRO A 276 -7.09 -1.37 -11.58
C PRO A 276 -8.53 -1.17 -12.03
N ARG A 277 -9.33 -0.51 -11.19
CA ARG A 277 -10.69 -0.13 -11.60
C ARG A 277 -10.62 0.83 -12.79
N PRO A 278 -11.65 0.92 -13.64
CA PRO A 278 -11.66 1.86 -14.77
C PRO A 278 -11.43 3.33 -14.38
N ASN A 279 -11.71 3.68 -13.13
CA ASN A 279 -11.51 5.02 -12.58
C ASN A 279 -10.19 5.19 -11.80
N TRP A 280 -9.35 4.16 -11.72
CA TRP A 280 -8.02 4.25 -11.11
C TRP A 280 -7.06 4.88 -12.12
N ILE A 281 -6.61 6.10 -11.83
CA ILE A 281 -5.71 6.84 -12.70
C ILE A 281 -4.34 6.18 -12.70
N ARG A 282 -3.90 5.75 -13.88
CA ARG A 282 -2.54 5.25 -14.14
C ARG A 282 -1.74 6.35 -14.83
N LEU A 283 -0.59 6.73 -14.29
CA LEU A 283 0.27 7.76 -14.90
C LEU A 283 0.73 7.31 -16.29
N ALA A 284 1.01 6.01 -16.43
CA ALA A 284 1.27 5.33 -17.69
C ALA A 284 0.24 5.64 -18.78
N GLU A 285 -1.06 5.65 -18.45
CA GLU A 285 -2.15 5.90 -19.39
C GLU A 285 -2.30 7.39 -19.69
N VAL A 286 -2.08 8.24 -18.69
CA VAL A 286 -2.11 9.70 -18.88
C VAL A 286 -0.97 10.17 -19.79
N CYS A 287 0.21 9.56 -19.69
CA CYS A 287 1.37 9.88 -20.52
C CYS A 287 1.31 9.32 -21.94
N LYS A 288 0.35 8.44 -22.27
CA LYS A 288 0.13 7.93 -23.65
C LYS A 288 -0.52 8.97 -24.57
N LEU A 289 -0.31 10.27 -24.32
CA LEU A 289 -0.93 11.36 -25.09
C LEU A 289 -0.82 11.04 -26.58
N GLU A 290 -1.97 10.85 -27.24
CA GLU A 290 -1.99 10.77 -28.69
C GLU A 290 -1.48 12.12 -29.23
N PRO A 291 -0.60 12.14 -30.24
CA PRO A 291 -0.28 13.39 -30.91
C PRO A 291 -1.59 13.99 -31.41
N VAL A 292 -1.92 15.17 -30.90
CA VAL A 292 -3.07 15.97 -31.36
C VAL A 292 -2.80 16.47 -32.78
#